data_AF-A0A4P8PXY7-F1
#
_entry.id   AF-A0A4P8PXY7-F1
#
_cell.length_a   1.000
_cell.length_b   1.000
_cell.length_c   1.000
_cell.angle_alpha   90.00
_cell.angle_beta   90.00
_cell.angle_gamma   90.00
#
_symmetry.space_group_name_H-M   'P 1'
#
loop_
_entity.id
_entity.type
_entity.pdbx_description
1 polymer ?
#
loop_
_entity_poly.entity_id
_entity_poly.type
_entity_poly.pdbx_seq_one_letter_code
_entity_poly.pdbx_strand_id
1 'polypeptide(L)'
;MIVTVVDTERAVSGDARPRGPADLVRLTVLAPHTQIDLALPHSVPVDLLIPGIADLVRKHSAANDFDAAREPTEPVRWALSRVGAPPLDPSLSLRDHGVLDGELLVFDDVAASPPPPLFDDIMYNVAVAETGHAHPWNPRTARLTGSVLAVAASVSASLALAQVDGTVAALVAAGCALLALVALLVACAVVTRVYGDAGTGVTLGSAALPLAFVAGVQLVPGERGAPHLLLGLVAFGAAAVLALRASGTGQAVFGGAVTVSLFGAAAASGATLTDQPVRTVGALLAGAALVGLACAPRVAIMLAKLPLPPVPAPGTPVDPAEDDPDDSRRLPSFESVAARADRARRLLTGLVSATTLLIGFGVLAAAYPQSGTGIYWPGTALAVAAATVLMFRGRTYTAAQQAVPLVGGGGAILVLLCAMTAVAVPSAAFGVFAVAASTVVAALVLGITAPRTAFSPVQRRAAELVDYAAIASVVPLACWVSGLFAAVRGL
;
A
#
# COMPACT_ATOMS: atom_id res chain seq x y z
N MET A 1 22.63 90.56 -10.39
CA MET A 1 21.18 90.24 -10.35
C MET A 1 20.88 89.67 -8.96
N ILE A 2 19.84 90.19 -8.31
CA ILE A 2 19.47 90.05 -6.89
C ILE A 2 17.97 89.64 -6.91
N VAL A 3 17.42 88.73 -6.09
CA VAL A 3 17.95 87.82 -5.06
C VAL A 3 16.98 86.61 -4.90
N THR A 4 17.19 85.73 -3.92
CA THR A 4 16.22 84.72 -3.40
C THR A 4 14.92 85.34 -2.84
N VAL A 5 13.88 84.66 -2.32
CA VAL A 5 13.66 83.25 -1.89
C VAL A 5 12.35 82.72 -2.54
N VAL A 6 11.44 81.86 -2.03
CA VAL A 6 11.11 81.28 -0.70
C VAL A 6 10.59 79.84 -0.87
N ASP A 7 10.80 78.99 0.13
CA ASP A 7 10.36 77.59 0.21
C ASP A 7 8.84 77.40 0.42
N THR A 8 8.39 76.16 0.21
CA THR A 8 7.22 75.59 0.92
C THR A 8 7.53 74.18 1.43
N GLU A 9 7.64 74.02 2.75
CA GLU A 9 7.81 72.72 3.44
C GLU A 9 6.51 71.90 3.55
N ARG A 10 6.69 70.64 4.03
CA ARG A 10 5.71 69.69 4.62
C ARG A 10 5.02 68.77 3.60
N ALA A 11 5.50 67.56 3.30
CA ALA A 11 5.94 66.41 4.12
C ALA A 11 4.81 65.54 4.72
N VAL A 12 4.84 64.24 4.41
CA VAL A 12 4.44 63.09 5.27
C VAL A 12 4.92 61.79 4.59
N SER A 13 5.40 60.83 5.40
CA SER A 13 5.79 59.42 5.16
C SER A 13 5.75 58.80 3.74
N GLY A 14 6.80 58.05 3.37
CA GLY A 14 6.77 57.15 2.20
C GLY A 14 7.95 56.16 2.08
N ASP A 15 7.85 55.02 2.77
CA ASP A 15 8.45 53.72 2.40
C ASP A 15 9.87 53.73 1.77
N ALA A 16 10.90 53.82 2.62
CA ALA A 16 12.27 53.48 2.24
C ALA A 16 12.41 51.95 2.07
N ARG A 17 11.87 51.43 0.96
CA ARG A 17 11.85 49.99 0.67
C ARG A 17 13.24 49.38 0.85
N PRO A 18 13.38 48.31 1.65
CA PRO A 18 14.60 47.52 1.58
C PRO A 18 14.75 47.03 0.14
N ARG A 19 15.96 47.17 -0.43
CA ARG A 19 16.29 46.42 -1.65
C ARG A 19 16.02 44.97 -1.34
N GLY A 20 15.13 44.34 -2.11
CA GLY A 20 14.79 42.93 -1.91
C GLY A 20 16.07 42.09 -1.94
N PRO A 21 16.10 40.92 -1.25
CA PRO A 21 17.19 39.99 -1.45
C PRO A 21 17.35 39.77 -2.95
N ALA A 22 18.58 39.83 -3.44
CA ALA A 22 18.83 39.56 -4.85
C ALA A 22 18.22 38.19 -5.18
N ASP A 23 17.42 38.13 -6.24
CA ASP A 23 16.83 36.92 -6.77
C ASP A 23 17.98 36.09 -7.35
N LEU A 24 18.65 35.31 -6.50
CA LEU A 24 19.84 34.54 -6.81
C LEU A 24 19.46 33.08 -7.00
N VAL A 25 19.79 32.52 -8.15
CA VAL A 25 19.76 31.08 -8.39
C VAL A 25 21.15 30.50 -8.08
N ARG A 26 21.19 29.42 -7.30
CA ARG A 26 22.41 28.62 -7.07
C ARG A 26 22.53 27.60 -8.19
N LEU A 27 23.59 27.68 -8.97
CA LEU A 27 23.84 26.73 -10.05
C LEU A 27 25.31 26.34 -10.10
N THR A 28 25.57 25.19 -10.70
CA THR A 28 26.93 24.70 -10.96
C THR A 28 27.30 25.07 -12.38
N VAL A 29 28.46 25.72 -12.56
CA VAL A 29 29.05 25.98 -13.88
C VAL A 29 30.19 25.00 -14.12
N LEU A 30 30.09 24.22 -15.20
CA LEU A 30 31.13 23.32 -15.68
C LEU A 30 31.86 23.95 -16.88
N ALA A 31 33.13 24.28 -16.67
CA ALA A 31 34.06 24.69 -17.73
C ALA A 31 35.08 23.55 -18.00
N PRO A 32 35.83 23.55 -19.12
CA PRO A 32 36.62 22.39 -19.56
C PRO A 32 37.55 21.76 -18.51
N HIS A 33 38.11 22.56 -17.59
CA HIS A 33 39.06 22.10 -16.56
C HIS A 33 38.68 22.54 -15.12
N THR A 34 37.43 22.97 -14.90
CA THR A 34 36.94 23.32 -13.54
C THR A 34 35.41 23.27 -13.43
N GLN A 35 34.92 22.93 -12.24
CA GLN A 35 33.52 23.01 -11.85
C GLN A 35 33.39 23.98 -10.68
N ILE A 36 32.56 25.02 -10.82
CA ILE A 36 32.36 26.06 -9.80
C ILE A 36 30.88 26.28 -9.48
N ASP A 37 30.54 26.25 -8.19
CA ASP A 37 29.18 26.56 -7.73
C ASP A 37 29.03 28.08 -7.52
N LEU A 38 28.06 28.69 -8.19
CA LEU A 38 27.82 30.14 -8.19
C LEU A 38 26.39 30.47 -7.78
N ALA A 39 26.22 31.60 -7.10
CA ALA A 39 24.92 32.22 -6.88
C ALA A 39 24.78 33.42 -7.83
N LEU A 40 23.99 33.27 -8.90
CA LEU A 40 23.87 34.26 -9.97
C LEU A 40 22.51 34.97 -9.95
N PRO A 41 22.43 36.27 -10.27
CA PRO A 41 21.16 36.98 -10.43
C PRO A 41 20.27 36.34 -11.51
N HIS A 42 19.21 35.68 -11.06
CA HIS A 42 18.25 34.88 -11.82
C HIS A 42 17.44 35.73 -12.83
N SER A 43 17.21 36.99 -12.51
CA SER A 43 16.44 37.96 -13.33
C SER A 43 17.31 38.95 -14.14
N VAL A 44 18.62 38.70 -14.26
CA VAL A 44 19.54 39.51 -15.10
C VAL A 44 19.82 38.75 -16.40
N PRO A 45 19.87 39.44 -17.57
CA PRO A 45 20.30 38.85 -18.84
C PRO A 45 21.64 38.13 -18.77
N VAL A 46 21.75 37.01 -19.50
CA VAL A 46 22.91 36.13 -19.47
C VAL A 46 24.19 36.79 -20.00
N ASP A 47 24.10 37.73 -20.96
CA ASP A 47 25.24 38.48 -21.49
C ASP A 47 26.00 39.30 -20.43
N LEU A 48 25.29 39.89 -19.47
CA LEU A 48 25.88 40.63 -18.35
C LEU A 48 26.57 39.73 -17.31
N LEU A 49 26.22 38.44 -17.27
CA LEU A 49 26.80 37.46 -16.34
C LEU A 49 28.07 36.80 -16.90
N ILE A 50 28.10 36.53 -18.21
CA ILE A 50 29.20 35.82 -18.89
C ILE A 50 30.61 36.38 -18.57
N PRO A 51 30.87 37.71 -18.62
CA PRO A 51 32.20 38.25 -18.33
C PRO A 51 32.67 37.96 -16.89
N GLY A 52 31.75 38.02 -15.91
CA GLY A 52 32.07 37.72 -14.51
C GLY A 52 32.38 36.24 -14.28
N ILE A 53 31.65 35.36 -14.98
CA ILE A 53 31.90 33.90 -14.95
C ILE A 53 33.25 33.58 -15.61
N ALA A 54 33.54 34.15 -16.78
CA ALA A 54 34.83 34.00 -17.47
C ALA A 54 36.00 34.40 -16.56
N ASP A 55 35.86 35.53 -15.84
CA ASP A 55 36.89 36.02 -14.93
C ASP A 55 37.10 35.10 -13.72
N LEU A 56 36.04 34.48 -13.18
CA LEU A 56 36.12 33.50 -12.10
C LEU A 56 36.76 32.19 -12.56
N VAL A 57 36.33 31.64 -13.70
CA VAL A 57 36.91 30.44 -14.33
C VAL A 57 38.41 30.65 -14.60
N ARG A 58 38.78 31.78 -15.20
CA ARG A 58 40.18 32.14 -15.51
C ARG A 58 41.05 32.28 -14.27
N LYS A 59 40.54 32.90 -13.20
CA LYS A 59 41.25 33.05 -11.91
C LYS A 59 41.44 31.70 -11.19
N HIS A 60 40.49 30.77 -11.33
CA HIS A 60 40.56 29.45 -10.72
C HIS A 60 41.47 28.49 -11.51
N SER A 61 41.35 28.44 -12.84
CA SER A 61 42.23 27.64 -13.71
C SER A 61 43.71 28.01 -13.52
N ALA A 62 44.03 29.30 -13.40
CA ALA A 62 45.39 29.79 -13.12
C ALA A 62 45.98 29.37 -11.75
N ALA A 63 45.22 28.66 -10.91
CA ALA A 63 45.66 28.12 -9.61
C ALA A 63 45.73 26.58 -9.58
N ASN A 64 45.44 25.87 -10.68
CA ASN A 64 45.52 24.41 -10.77
C ASN A 64 46.83 23.96 -11.43
N ASP A 65 47.72 23.33 -10.65
CA ASP A 65 49.04 22.81 -11.10
C ASP A 65 48.98 21.69 -12.17
N PHE A 66 47.79 21.28 -12.62
CA PHE A 66 47.61 20.22 -13.63
C PHE A 66 47.70 20.72 -15.09
N ASP A 67 47.42 22.01 -15.36
CA ASP A 67 47.39 22.56 -16.73
C ASP A 67 48.78 23.04 -17.21
N ALA A 68 49.68 22.10 -17.48
CA ALA A 68 50.96 22.39 -18.14
C ALA A 68 50.83 22.70 -19.64
N ALA A 69 49.67 22.40 -20.24
CA ALA A 69 49.40 22.55 -21.67
C ALA A 69 48.72 23.90 -21.99
N ARG A 70 49.52 24.93 -22.24
CA ARG A 70 49.02 26.19 -22.83
C ARG A 70 48.62 25.97 -24.29
N GLU A 71 47.32 25.87 -24.58
CA GLU A 71 46.78 26.26 -25.89
C GLU A 71 46.34 27.73 -25.85
N PRO A 72 47.06 28.66 -26.50
CA PRO A 72 46.83 30.10 -26.38
C PRO A 72 45.79 30.60 -27.41
N THR A 73 44.56 30.09 -27.33
CA THR A 73 43.42 30.67 -28.03
C THR A 73 42.42 31.18 -26.99
N GLU A 74 42.36 32.50 -26.76
CA GLU A 74 41.22 33.06 -26.02
C GLU A 74 39.96 32.85 -26.89
N PRO A 75 38.92 32.17 -26.37
CA PRO A 75 37.75 31.81 -27.16
C PRO A 75 37.01 33.05 -27.65
N VAL A 76 36.53 33.02 -28.90
CA VAL A 76 36.02 34.22 -29.58
C VAL A 76 34.74 34.72 -28.94
N ARG A 77 33.93 33.81 -28.38
CA ARG A 77 32.77 34.14 -27.56
C ARG A 77 32.41 33.00 -26.61
N TRP A 78 32.43 33.26 -25.31
CA TRP A 78 31.86 32.36 -24.30
C TRP A 78 30.33 32.34 -24.36
N ALA A 79 29.73 31.19 -24.01
CA ALA A 79 28.31 31.09 -23.70
C ALA A 79 28.03 30.08 -22.58
N LEU A 80 26.81 30.14 -22.02
CA LEU A 80 26.24 29.11 -21.17
C LEU A 80 25.29 28.21 -21.99
N SER A 81 25.30 26.91 -21.76
CA SER A 81 24.34 25.96 -22.31
C SER A 81 23.88 24.94 -21.25
N ARG A 82 22.77 24.24 -21.51
CA ARG A 82 22.43 23.01 -20.77
C ARG A 82 23.20 21.84 -21.39
N VAL A 83 23.52 20.81 -20.59
CA VAL A 83 24.27 19.63 -21.07
C VAL A 83 23.56 18.98 -22.27
N GLY A 84 24.23 18.94 -23.43
CA GLY A 84 23.67 18.40 -24.67
C GLY A 84 22.61 19.26 -25.36
N ALA A 85 22.50 20.54 -24.99
CA ALA A 85 21.59 21.51 -25.59
C ALA A 85 22.36 22.65 -26.29
N PRO A 86 21.72 23.40 -27.21
CA PRO A 86 22.32 24.63 -27.75
C PRO A 86 22.54 25.70 -26.65
N PRO A 87 23.33 26.75 -26.94
CA PRO A 87 23.53 27.87 -26.03
C PRO A 87 22.22 28.55 -25.62
N LEU A 88 22.18 29.02 -24.37
CA LEU A 88 21.11 29.90 -23.89
C LEU A 88 21.16 31.23 -24.67
N ASP A 89 20.00 31.76 -25.05
CA ASP A 89 19.90 33.10 -25.65
C ASP A 89 20.49 34.13 -24.66
N PRO A 90 21.55 34.87 -25.04
CA PRO A 90 22.26 35.76 -24.13
C PRO A 90 21.46 37.02 -23.75
N SER A 91 20.40 37.35 -24.51
CA SER A 91 19.54 38.52 -24.26
C SER A 91 18.45 38.29 -23.20
N LEU A 92 18.21 37.01 -22.85
CA LEU A 92 17.21 36.59 -21.86
C LEU A 92 17.87 36.32 -20.50
N SER A 93 17.08 36.36 -19.43
CA SER A 93 17.55 36.02 -18.08
C SER A 93 17.51 34.51 -17.81
N LEU A 94 18.22 34.05 -16.80
CA LEU A 94 18.18 32.66 -16.34
C LEU A 94 16.76 32.20 -15.97
N ARG A 95 15.93 33.14 -15.47
CA ARG A 95 14.51 32.94 -15.17
C ARG A 95 13.67 32.69 -16.43
N ASP A 96 13.94 33.41 -17.51
CA ASP A 96 13.19 33.26 -18.78
C ASP A 96 13.52 31.93 -19.46
N HIS A 97 14.76 31.45 -19.29
CA HIS A 97 15.18 30.08 -19.67
C HIS A 97 14.70 28.99 -18.71
N GLY A 98 14.05 29.37 -17.59
CA GLY A 98 13.57 28.43 -16.57
C GLY A 98 14.67 27.61 -15.92
N VAL A 99 15.80 28.23 -15.57
CA VAL A 99 16.91 27.59 -14.83
C VAL A 99 16.56 27.52 -13.35
N LEU A 100 16.82 26.37 -12.71
CA LEU A 100 16.44 26.11 -11.31
C LEU A 100 17.64 26.05 -10.35
N ASP A 101 17.36 26.16 -9.05
CA ASP A 101 18.36 25.93 -8.00
C ASP A 101 18.91 24.49 -8.08
N GLY A 102 20.23 24.36 -8.07
CA GLY A 102 20.97 23.09 -8.18
C GLY A 102 21.18 22.61 -9.61
N GLU A 103 20.88 23.42 -10.62
CA GLU A 103 21.06 23.04 -12.03
C GLU A 103 22.52 23.16 -12.51
N LEU A 104 22.91 22.32 -13.47
CA LEU A 104 24.25 22.29 -14.08
C LEU A 104 24.23 22.94 -15.47
N LEU A 105 25.00 24.01 -15.64
CA LEU A 105 25.24 24.66 -16.93
C LEU A 105 26.68 24.42 -17.39
N VAL A 106 26.87 24.22 -18.70
CA VAL A 106 28.18 24.15 -19.34
C VAL A 106 28.60 25.55 -19.78
N PHE A 107 29.87 25.90 -19.62
CA PHE A 107 30.45 27.19 -19.99
C PHE A 107 31.66 26.97 -20.91
N ASP A 108 31.50 27.29 -22.19
CA ASP A 108 32.42 26.92 -23.27
C ASP A 108 32.38 27.97 -24.40
N ASP A 109 33.22 27.83 -25.43
CA ASP A 109 33.12 28.63 -26.66
C ASP A 109 31.81 28.30 -27.41
N VAL A 110 31.13 29.33 -27.91
CA VAL A 110 29.97 29.21 -28.82
C VAL A 110 30.28 28.30 -30.02
N ALA A 111 31.53 28.28 -30.51
CA ALA A 111 31.98 27.41 -31.59
C ALA A 111 32.20 25.94 -31.17
N ALA A 112 32.39 25.67 -29.88
CA ALA A 112 32.53 24.31 -29.32
C ALA A 112 31.19 23.71 -28.89
N SER A 113 30.15 24.53 -28.71
CA SER A 113 28.82 24.08 -28.26
C SER A 113 28.28 22.96 -29.15
N PRO A 114 27.84 21.82 -28.58
CA PRO A 114 27.39 20.68 -29.37
C PRO A 114 26.13 21.03 -30.19
N PRO A 115 26.00 20.49 -31.42
CA PRO A 115 24.76 20.59 -32.18
C PRO A 115 23.62 19.86 -31.43
N PRO A 116 22.36 20.28 -31.61
CA PRO A 116 21.23 19.60 -30.97
C PRO A 116 21.19 18.11 -31.37
N PRO A 117 20.93 17.18 -30.43
CA PRO A 117 21.00 15.75 -30.68
C PRO A 117 19.97 15.33 -31.74
N LEU A 118 20.47 14.84 -32.87
CA LEU A 118 19.65 14.44 -34.02
C LEU A 118 19.22 12.97 -33.88
N PHE A 119 18.01 12.75 -33.36
CA PHE A 119 17.42 11.43 -33.19
C PHE A 119 16.83 10.91 -34.51
N ASP A 120 17.69 10.36 -35.38
CA ASP A 120 17.33 9.85 -36.72
C ASP A 120 16.47 8.56 -36.70
N ASP A 121 16.28 7.95 -35.53
CA ASP A 121 15.64 6.64 -35.41
C ASP A 121 14.12 6.73 -35.16
N ILE A 122 13.38 6.95 -36.24
CA ILE A 122 11.91 6.91 -36.27
C ILE A 122 11.39 5.50 -35.89
N MET A 123 12.14 4.44 -36.20
CA MET A 123 11.77 3.06 -35.86
C MET A 123 11.91 2.77 -34.36
N TYR A 124 12.96 3.28 -33.72
CA TYR A 124 13.11 3.27 -32.27
C TYR A 124 11.97 4.02 -31.59
N ASN A 125 11.56 5.18 -32.10
CA ASN A 125 10.41 5.91 -31.55
C ASN A 125 9.10 5.11 -31.65
N VAL A 126 8.84 4.37 -32.74
CA VAL A 126 7.69 3.47 -32.85
C VAL A 126 7.81 2.29 -31.86
N ALA A 127 8.97 1.64 -31.77
CA ALA A 127 9.20 0.54 -30.85
C ALA A 127 9.04 0.96 -29.38
N VAL A 128 9.56 2.14 -29.00
CA VAL A 128 9.45 2.69 -27.65
C VAL A 128 8.00 3.07 -27.33
N ALA A 129 7.26 3.68 -28.26
CA ALA A 129 5.83 3.97 -28.09
C ALA A 129 4.99 2.70 -27.83
N GLU A 130 5.37 1.56 -28.44
CA GLU A 130 4.74 0.27 -28.21
C GLU A 130 5.13 -0.39 -26.88
N THR A 131 6.40 -0.29 -26.45
CA THR A 131 6.84 -0.79 -25.12
C THR A 131 6.15 -0.12 -23.94
N GLY A 132 5.60 1.09 -24.11
CA GLY A 132 4.77 1.76 -23.10
C GLY A 132 3.41 1.08 -22.86
N HIS A 133 2.94 0.24 -23.79
CA HIS A 133 1.59 -0.34 -23.78
C HIS A 133 1.59 -1.88 -23.73
N ALA A 134 2.59 -2.54 -24.32
CA ALA A 134 2.70 -3.99 -24.33
C ALA A 134 3.53 -4.50 -23.13
N HIS A 135 2.89 -5.18 -22.17
CA HIS A 135 3.61 -6.01 -21.19
C HIS A 135 3.91 -7.38 -21.80
N PRO A 136 5.17 -7.69 -22.20
CA PRO A 136 5.48 -8.96 -22.86
C PRO A 136 5.28 -10.14 -21.91
N TRP A 137 4.71 -11.23 -22.45
CA TRP A 137 4.59 -12.49 -21.72
C TRP A 137 5.96 -13.02 -21.33
N ASN A 138 6.17 -13.21 -20.03
CA ASN A 138 7.46 -13.52 -19.44
C ASN A 138 7.33 -14.60 -18.36
N PRO A 139 8.44 -15.23 -17.89
CA PRO A 139 8.37 -16.31 -16.91
C PRO A 139 7.66 -15.95 -15.60
N ARG A 140 7.60 -14.66 -15.22
CA ARG A 140 6.87 -14.19 -14.03
C ARG A 140 5.36 -14.10 -14.29
N THR A 141 4.90 -13.62 -15.45
CA THR A 141 3.46 -13.63 -15.80
C THR A 141 2.97 -15.06 -16.03
N ALA A 142 3.77 -15.89 -16.69
CA ALA A 142 3.49 -17.32 -16.89
C ALA A 142 3.32 -18.05 -15.55
N ARG A 143 4.28 -17.89 -14.63
CA ARG A 143 4.20 -18.47 -13.28
C ARG A 143 2.98 -17.96 -12.51
N LEU A 144 2.71 -16.64 -12.50
CA LEU A 144 1.55 -16.08 -11.80
C LEU A 144 0.22 -16.63 -12.35
N THR A 145 0.08 -16.73 -13.66
CA THR A 145 -1.12 -17.30 -14.31
C THR A 145 -1.28 -18.78 -13.96
N GLY A 146 -0.19 -19.56 -14.05
CA GLY A 146 -0.18 -20.97 -13.64
C GLY A 146 -0.51 -21.17 -12.15
N SER A 147 0.01 -20.31 -11.27
CA SER A 147 -0.30 -20.33 -9.84
C SER A 147 -1.77 -20.06 -9.54
N VAL A 148 -2.37 -19.07 -10.21
CA VAL A 148 -3.80 -18.76 -10.07
C VAL A 148 -4.66 -19.93 -10.57
N LEU A 149 -4.33 -20.50 -11.73
CA LEU A 149 -5.05 -21.66 -12.28
C LEU A 149 -4.93 -22.90 -11.38
N ALA A 150 -3.74 -23.17 -10.81
CA ALA A 150 -3.53 -24.31 -9.92
C ALA A 150 -4.33 -24.19 -8.60
N VAL A 151 -4.37 -23.00 -8.01
CA VAL A 151 -5.18 -22.74 -6.80
C VAL A 151 -6.68 -22.79 -7.13
N ALA A 152 -7.11 -22.20 -8.24
CA ALA A 152 -8.50 -22.27 -8.69
C ALA A 152 -8.96 -23.71 -8.98
N ALA A 153 -8.13 -24.52 -9.65
CA ALA A 153 -8.39 -25.93 -9.89
C ALA A 153 -8.51 -26.74 -8.59
N SER A 154 -7.66 -26.46 -7.59
CA SER A 154 -7.78 -27.08 -6.26
C SER A 154 -9.06 -26.69 -5.53
N VAL A 155 -9.47 -25.41 -5.60
CA VAL A 155 -10.76 -24.96 -5.05
C VAL A 155 -11.93 -25.66 -5.74
N SER A 156 -11.91 -25.78 -7.07
CA SER A 156 -12.93 -26.50 -7.85
C SER A 156 -12.97 -28.00 -7.52
N ALA A 157 -11.82 -28.66 -7.42
CA ALA A 157 -11.74 -30.06 -7.01
C ALA A 157 -12.25 -30.27 -5.56
N SER A 158 -11.95 -29.33 -4.67
CA SER A 158 -12.42 -29.36 -3.28
C SER A 158 -13.93 -29.12 -3.19
N LEU A 159 -14.48 -28.23 -4.02
CA LEU A 159 -15.92 -28.02 -4.12
C LEU A 159 -16.66 -29.25 -4.68
N ALA A 160 -16.07 -29.92 -5.68
CA ALA A 160 -16.60 -31.16 -6.23
C ALA A 160 -16.59 -32.30 -5.19
N LEU A 161 -15.47 -32.50 -4.48
CA LEU A 161 -15.41 -33.44 -3.35
C LEU A 161 -16.37 -33.07 -2.22
N ALA A 162 -16.68 -31.78 -2.02
CA ALA A 162 -17.67 -31.34 -1.04
C ALA A 162 -19.13 -31.63 -1.44
N GLN A 163 -19.42 -31.97 -2.72
CA GLN A 163 -20.74 -32.44 -3.17
C GLN A 163 -20.92 -33.96 -3.04
N VAL A 164 -19.90 -34.70 -2.61
CA VAL A 164 -20.03 -36.15 -2.40
C VAL A 164 -20.86 -36.41 -1.15
N ASP A 165 -21.96 -37.15 -1.30
CA ASP A 165 -22.89 -37.52 -0.24
C ASP A 165 -22.85 -39.03 0.06
N GLY A 166 -23.22 -39.40 1.29
CA GLY A 166 -23.28 -40.80 1.75
C GLY A 166 -21.98 -41.27 2.42
N THR A 167 -22.11 -41.94 3.57
CA THR A 167 -21.02 -42.14 4.54
C THR A 167 -19.74 -42.78 3.97
N VAL A 168 -19.87 -43.82 3.15
CA VAL A 168 -18.70 -44.51 2.56
C VAL A 168 -18.04 -43.64 1.49
N ALA A 169 -18.83 -42.94 0.67
CA ALA A 169 -18.32 -42.07 -0.38
C ALA A 169 -17.64 -40.81 0.21
N ALA A 170 -18.21 -40.24 1.27
CA ALA A 170 -17.61 -39.15 2.04
C ALA A 170 -16.24 -39.54 2.63
N LEU A 171 -16.11 -40.73 3.24
CA LEU A 171 -14.84 -41.24 3.75
C LEU A 171 -13.79 -41.46 2.64
N VAL A 172 -14.20 -41.95 1.48
CA VAL A 172 -13.32 -42.08 0.30
C VAL A 172 -12.90 -40.70 -0.22
N ALA A 173 -13.83 -39.74 -0.32
CA ALA A 173 -13.55 -38.36 -0.72
C ALA A 173 -12.57 -37.66 0.25
N ALA A 174 -12.76 -37.84 1.57
CA ALA A 174 -11.83 -37.38 2.59
C ALA A 174 -10.43 -38.02 2.44
N GLY A 175 -10.37 -39.33 2.18
CA GLY A 175 -9.12 -40.05 1.91
C GLY A 175 -8.38 -39.53 0.67
N CYS A 176 -9.09 -39.29 -0.43
CA CYS A 176 -8.53 -38.68 -1.64
C CYS A 176 -8.02 -37.25 -1.38
N ALA A 177 -8.79 -36.44 -0.65
CA ALA A 177 -8.40 -35.08 -0.27
C ALA A 177 -7.16 -35.07 0.64
N LEU A 178 -7.08 -35.97 1.63
CA LEU A 178 -5.91 -36.15 2.50
C LEU A 178 -4.67 -36.60 1.72
N LEU A 179 -4.80 -37.53 0.78
CA LEU A 179 -3.68 -37.98 -0.06
C LEU A 179 -3.15 -36.85 -0.95
N ALA A 180 -4.04 -36.10 -1.60
CA ALA A 180 -3.68 -34.94 -2.41
C ALA A 180 -3.06 -33.80 -1.57
N LEU A 181 -3.61 -33.53 -0.37
CA LEU A 181 -3.05 -32.62 0.62
C LEU A 181 -1.61 -32.98 0.99
N VAL A 182 -1.36 -34.23 1.38
CA VAL A 182 -0.02 -34.69 1.77
C VAL A 182 0.95 -34.60 0.58
N ALA A 183 0.53 -35.01 -0.61
CA ALA A 183 1.35 -34.90 -1.82
C ALA A 183 1.75 -33.44 -2.12
N LEU A 184 0.81 -32.49 -2.04
CA LEU A 184 1.09 -31.06 -2.26
C LEU A 184 1.93 -30.43 -1.14
N LEU A 185 1.76 -30.82 0.12
CA LEU A 185 2.60 -30.35 1.22
C LEU A 185 4.04 -30.89 1.12
N VAL A 186 4.22 -32.16 0.73
CA VAL A 186 5.54 -32.75 0.46
C VAL A 186 6.19 -32.07 -0.76
N ALA A 187 5.45 -31.86 -1.85
CA ALA A 187 5.96 -31.14 -3.01
C ALA A 187 6.33 -29.68 -2.66
N CYS A 188 5.51 -28.97 -1.88
CA CYS A 188 5.82 -27.64 -1.33
C CYS A 188 7.13 -27.65 -0.54
N ALA A 189 7.32 -28.64 0.35
CA ALA A 189 8.53 -28.78 1.15
C ALA A 189 9.77 -29.04 0.27
N VAL A 190 9.69 -29.98 -0.67
CA VAL A 190 10.80 -30.33 -1.57
C VAL A 190 11.18 -29.16 -2.49
N VAL A 191 10.20 -28.52 -3.14
CA VAL A 191 10.45 -27.39 -4.06
C VAL A 191 11.06 -26.19 -3.34
N THR A 192 10.67 -25.90 -2.09
CA THR A 192 11.29 -24.81 -1.32
C THR A 192 12.64 -25.17 -0.69
N ARG A 193 12.83 -26.41 -0.21
CA ARG A 193 14.05 -26.80 0.53
C ARG A 193 15.17 -27.35 -0.33
N VAL A 194 14.85 -28.01 -1.44
CA VAL A 194 15.83 -28.65 -2.34
C VAL A 194 16.08 -27.79 -3.58
N TYR A 195 15.03 -27.22 -4.17
CA TYR A 195 15.11 -26.42 -5.40
C TYR A 195 15.12 -24.90 -5.16
N GLY A 196 14.88 -24.44 -3.93
CA GLY A 196 14.90 -23.02 -3.56
C GLY A 196 13.73 -22.17 -4.08
N ASP A 197 12.79 -22.73 -4.86
CA ASP A 197 11.68 -21.95 -5.46
C ASP A 197 10.55 -21.71 -4.44
N ALA A 198 10.70 -20.61 -3.69
CA ALA A 198 9.67 -20.09 -2.79
C ALA A 198 8.34 -19.77 -3.51
N GLY A 199 8.34 -19.40 -4.79
CA GLY A 199 7.13 -19.02 -5.53
C GLY A 199 6.26 -20.23 -5.85
N THR A 200 6.87 -21.28 -6.41
CA THR A 200 6.17 -22.54 -6.71
C THR A 200 5.83 -23.28 -5.41
N GLY A 201 6.70 -23.27 -4.39
CA GLY A 201 6.39 -23.83 -3.08
C GLY A 201 5.17 -23.17 -2.42
N VAL A 202 5.10 -21.83 -2.39
CA VAL A 202 3.91 -21.12 -1.89
C VAL A 202 2.66 -21.45 -2.70
N THR A 203 2.78 -21.64 -4.02
CA THR A 203 1.67 -22.07 -4.88
C THR A 203 1.15 -23.45 -4.46
N LEU A 204 2.02 -24.45 -4.35
CA LEU A 204 1.68 -25.82 -3.94
C LEU A 204 1.07 -25.85 -2.53
N GLY A 205 1.68 -25.15 -1.57
CA GLY A 205 1.16 -25.02 -0.21
C GLY A 205 -0.18 -24.26 -0.13
N SER A 206 -0.46 -23.35 -1.08
CA SER A 206 -1.77 -22.67 -1.18
C SER A 206 -2.83 -23.59 -1.78
N ALA A 207 -2.48 -24.34 -2.82
CA ALA A 207 -3.35 -25.35 -3.43
C ALA A 207 -3.65 -26.52 -2.47
N ALA A 208 -2.81 -26.75 -1.45
CA ALA A 208 -3.08 -27.74 -0.40
C ALA A 208 -4.22 -27.32 0.56
N LEU A 209 -4.46 -26.03 0.78
CA LEU A 209 -5.37 -25.57 1.84
C LEU A 209 -6.86 -25.92 1.57
N PRO A 210 -7.43 -25.73 0.36
CA PRO A 210 -8.80 -26.15 0.05
C PRO A 210 -9.02 -27.66 0.26
N LEU A 211 -8.03 -28.48 -0.07
CA LEU A 211 -8.07 -29.93 0.10
C LEU A 211 -8.10 -30.33 1.58
N ALA A 212 -7.32 -29.65 2.43
CA ALA A 212 -7.41 -29.81 3.88
C ALA A 212 -8.79 -29.41 4.42
N PHE A 213 -9.38 -28.33 3.90
CA PHE A 213 -10.71 -27.91 4.30
C PHE A 213 -11.78 -28.95 3.97
N VAL A 214 -11.86 -29.44 2.72
CA VAL A 214 -12.86 -30.46 2.35
C VAL A 214 -12.61 -31.80 3.04
N ALA A 215 -11.35 -32.19 3.28
CA ALA A 215 -11.04 -33.36 4.09
C ALA A 215 -11.63 -33.24 5.50
N GLY A 216 -11.42 -32.09 6.17
CA GLY A 216 -12.01 -31.84 7.49
C GLY A 216 -13.54 -31.79 7.48
N VAL A 217 -14.16 -31.27 6.43
CA VAL A 217 -15.62 -31.30 6.24
C VAL A 217 -16.15 -32.73 6.09
N GLN A 218 -15.55 -33.55 5.22
CA GLN A 218 -16.03 -34.89 4.89
C GLN A 218 -15.68 -35.97 5.94
N LEU A 219 -14.86 -35.65 6.93
CA LEU A 219 -14.62 -36.51 8.10
C LEU A 219 -15.71 -36.41 9.17
N VAL A 220 -16.58 -35.39 9.11
CA VAL A 220 -17.72 -35.25 10.02
C VAL A 220 -18.95 -35.96 9.43
N PRO A 221 -19.59 -36.90 10.15
CA PRO A 221 -20.83 -37.52 9.69
C PRO A 221 -22.06 -36.67 10.04
N GLY A 222 -23.09 -36.71 9.18
CA GLY A 222 -24.39 -36.09 9.41
C GLY A 222 -24.75 -35.04 8.37
N GLU A 223 -25.64 -34.12 8.73
CA GLU A 223 -26.03 -32.99 7.88
C GLU A 223 -25.02 -31.83 7.99
N ARG A 224 -24.69 -31.21 6.85
CA ARG A 224 -23.67 -30.16 6.75
C ARG A 224 -24.04 -28.96 7.64
N GLY A 225 -23.22 -28.68 8.65
CA GLY A 225 -23.45 -27.60 9.61
C GLY A 225 -22.18 -27.15 10.33
N ALA A 226 -22.33 -26.40 11.43
CA ALA A 226 -21.21 -25.82 12.18
C ALA A 226 -20.07 -26.81 12.56
N PRO A 227 -20.32 -28.09 12.93
CA PRO A 227 -19.24 -29.04 13.22
C PRO A 227 -18.35 -29.36 12.02
N HIS A 228 -18.93 -29.39 10.82
CA HIS A 228 -18.22 -29.65 9.57
C HIS A 228 -17.32 -28.46 9.22
N LEU A 229 -17.86 -27.24 9.36
CA LEU A 229 -17.11 -26.00 9.18
C LEU A 229 -15.96 -25.89 10.20
N LEU A 230 -16.18 -26.28 11.45
CA LEU A 230 -15.16 -26.30 12.50
C LEU A 230 -13.99 -27.22 12.12
N LEU A 231 -14.25 -28.49 11.81
CA LEU A 231 -13.17 -29.44 11.49
C LEU A 231 -12.46 -29.07 10.17
N GLY A 232 -13.20 -28.59 9.16
CA GLY A 232 -12.64 -28.04 7.92
C GLY A 232 -11.69 -26.86 8.17
N LEU A 233 -12.08 -25.88 9.01
CA LEU A 233 -11.24 -24.72 9.33
C LEU A 233 -10.03 -25.09 10.19
N VAL A 234 -10.16 -26.05 11.11
CA VAL A 234 -9.02 -26.56 11.89
C VAL A 234 -8.02 -27.28 10.98
N ALA A 235 -8.48 -28.13 10.05
CA ALA A 235 -7.63 -28.82 9.08
C ALA A 235 -6.94 -27.82 8.12
N PHE A 236 -7.67 -26.83 7.61
CA PHE A 236 -7.14 -25.72 6.80
C PHE A 236 -6.03 -24.95 7.53
N GLY A 237 -6.23 -24.64 8.82
CA GLY A 237 -5.23 -23.99 9.66
C GLY A 237 -3.99 -24.85 9.92
N ALA A 238 -4.18 -26.13 10.24
CA ALA A 238 -3.10 -27.09 10.43
C ALA A 238 -2.25 -27.22 9.14
N ALA A 239 -2.89 -27.33 7.97
CA ALA A 239 -2.21 -27.35 6.68
C ALA A 239 -1.42 -26.04 6.41
N ALA A 240 -1.98 -24.88 6.77
CA ALA A 240 -1.28 -23.59 6.63
C ALA A 240 -0.07 -23.47 7.58
N VAL A 241 -0.17 -23.96 8.83
CA VAL A 241 0.98 -24.05 9.75
C VAL A 241 2.03 -25.00 9.19
N LEU A 242 1.64 -26.18 8.72
CA LEU A 242 2.55 -27.16 8.12
C LEU A 242 3.26 -26.59 6.88
N ALA A 243 2.54 -25.95 5.96
CA ALA A 243 3.12 -25.30 4.79
C ALA A 243 4.11 -24.19 5.16
N LEU A 244 3.79 -23.35 6.15
CA LEU A 244 4.66 -22.28 6.65
C LEU A 244 5.93 -22.83 7.33
N ARG A 245 5.82 -23.92 8.09
CA ARG A 245 6.94 -24.55 8.82
C ARG A 245 7.83 -25.38 7.89
N ALA A 246 7.23 -26.11 6.95
CA ALA A 246 7.93 -26.87 5.93
C ALA A 246 8.69 -25.92 4.98
N SER A 247 8.02 -24.93 4.40
CA SER A 247 8.63 -24.04 3.40
C SER A 247 9.50 -22.92 3.97
N GLY A 248 9.22 -22.44 5.18
CA GLY A 248 9.85 -21.23 5.74
C GLY A 248 9.43 -19.91 5.07
N THR A 249 8.57 -19.96 4.04
CA THR A 249 8.21 -18.83 3.17
C THR A 249 6.69 -18.58 3.21
N GLY A 250 6.12 -17.82 2.27
CA GLY A 250 4.66 -17.65 2.17
C GLY A 250 3.97 -16.92 3.32
N GLN A 251 4.71 -16.19 4.15
CA GLN A 251 4.26 -15.60 5.43
C GLN A 251 2.95 -14.78 5.33
N ALA A 252 2.70 -14.09 4.22
CA ALA A 252 1.44 -13.39 3.99
C ALA A 252 0.27 -14.37 3.79
N VAL A 253 0.41 -15.34 2.89
CA VAL A 253 -0.65 -16.30 2.56
C VAL A 253 -0.94 -17.23 3.74
N PHE A 254 0.10 -17.87 4.29
CA PHE A 254 -0.07 -18.84 5.38
C PHE A 254 -0.39 -18.16 6.71
N GLY A 255 0.18 -16.98 7.01
CA GLY A 255 -0.21 -16.19 8.18
C GLY A 255 -1.66 -15.70 8.10
N GLY A 256 -2.11 -15.30 6.90
CA GLY A 256 -3.52 -15.01 6.64
C GLY A 256 -4.41 -16.25 6.82
N ALA A 257 -4.05 -17.39 6.23
CA ALA A 257 -4.82 -18.63 6.33
C ALA A 257 -4.94 -19.15 7.78
N VAL A 258 -3.87 -19.08 8.59
CA VAL A 258 -3.92 -19.39 10.03
C VAL A 258 -4.84 -18.42 10.77
N THR A 259 -4.91 -17.16 10.35
CA THR A 259 -5.83 -16.17 10.94
C THR A 259 -7.29 -16.46 10.56
N VAL A 260 -7.57 -16.81 9.30
CA VAL A 260 -8.90 -17.26 8.84
C VAL A 260 -9.35 -18.50 9.62
N SER A 261 -8.45 -19.47 9.78
CA SER A 261 -8.68 -20.67 10.59
C SER A 261 -9.02 -20.30 12.04
N LEU A 262 -8.19 -19.52 12.72
CA LEU A 262 -8.35 -19.23 14.15
C LEU A 262 -9.69 -18.53 14.46
N PHE A 263 -10.02 -17.46 13.74
CA PHE A 263 -11.26 -16.71 13.97
C PHE A 263 -12.49 -17.47 13.48
N GLY A 264 -12.42 -18.11 12.32
CA GLY A 264 -13.53 -18.90 11.79
C GLY A 264 -13.81 -20.16 12.60
N ALA A 265 -12.79 -20.86 13.10
CA ALA A 265 -12.95 -22.01 13.99
C ALA A 265 -13.44 -21.61 15.38
N ALA A 266 -13.08 -20.42 15.89
CA ALA A 266 -13.68 -19.88 17.11
C ALA A 266 -15.17 -19.58 16.91
N ALA A 267 -15.56 -18.96 15.79
CA ALA A 267 -16.97 -18.71 15.46
C ALA A 267 -17.76 -20.01 15.21
N ALA A 268 -17.17 -20.99 14.51
CA ALA A 268 -17.77 -22.30 14.30
C ALA A 268 -17.92 -23.07 15.61
N SER A 269 -16.93 -23.04 16.51
CA SER A 269 -17.03 -23.57 17.88
C SER A 269 -18.16 -22.90 18.68
N GLY A 270 -18.33 -21.58 18.53
CA GLY A 270 -19.47 -20.87 19.11
C GLY A 270 -20.81 -21.42 18.60
N ALA A 271 -20.91 -21.66 17.29
CA ALA A 271 -22.10 -22.21 16.64
C ALA A 271 -22.31 -23.73 16.83
N THR A 272 -21.34 -24.48 17.36
CA THR A 272 -21.53 -25.88 17.78
C THR A 272 -21.87 -26.01 19.27
N LEU A 273 -21.37 -25.10 20.10
CA LEU A 273 -21.55 -25.13 21.56
C LEU A 273 -22.73 -24.28 22.04
N THR A 274 -23.32 -23.45 21.17
CA THR A 274 -24.49 -22.61 21.49
C THR A 274 -25.49 -22.59 20.35
N ASP A 275 -26.78 -22.66 20.67
CA ASP A 275 -27.90 -22.55 19.71
C ASP A 275 -28.16 -21.08 19.34
N GLN A 276 -27.10 -20.36 18.96
CA GLN A 276 -27.15 -18.95 18.59
C GLN A 276 -27.38 -18.81 17.08
N PRO A 277 -28.29 -17.92 16.64
CA PRO A 277 -28.57 -17.77 15.21
C PRO A 277 -27.33 -17.27 14.45
N VAL A 278 -27.21 -17.69 13.20
CA VAL A 278 -26.09 -17.36 12.29
C VAL A 278 -25.77 -15.86 12.26
N ARG A 279 -26.78 -15.00 12.41
CA ARG A 279 -26.60 -13.53 12.50
C ARG A 279 -25.78 -13.09 13.72
N THR A 280 -26.03 -13.66 14.90
CA THR A 280 -25.27 -13.39 16.13
C THR A 280 -23.82 -13.84 15.96
N VAL A 281 -23.62 -15.07 15.45
CA VAL A 281 -22.28 -15.64 15.20
C VAL A 281 -21.51 -14.77 14.19
N GLY A 282 -22.16 -14.32 13.12
CA GLY A 282 -21.59 -13.40 12.13
C GLY A 282 -21.19 -12.05 12.71
N ALA A 283 -22.06 -11.43 13.53
CA ALA A 283 -21.76 -10.16 14.18
C ALA A 283 -20.59 -10.27 15.18
N LEU A 284 -20.53 -11.34 15.96
CA LEU A 284 -19.42 -11.63 16.87
C LEU A 284 -18.11 -11.88 16.10
N LEU A 285 -18.16 -12.62 14.99
CA LEU A 285 -17.01 -12.85 14.11
C LEU A 285 -16.49 -11.52 13.51
N ALA A 286 -17.38 -10.66 13.02
CA ALA A 286 -17.01 -9.36 12.47
C ALA A 286 -16.40 -8.43 13.54
N GLY A 287 -16.99 -8.36 14.73
CA GLY A 287 -16.44 -7.60 15.86
C GLY A 287 -15.06 -8.10 16.29
N ALA A 288 -14.90 -9.42 16.44
CA ALA A 288 -13.63 -10.04 16.76
C ALA A 288 -12.57 -9.78 15.67
N ALA A 289 -12.92 -9.90 14.40
CA ALA A 289 -12.01 -9.65 13.28
C ALA A 289 -11.65 -8.16 13.12
N LEU A 290 -12.52 -7.22 13.49
CA LEU A 290 -12.19 -5.78 13.60
C LEU A 290 -11.18 -5.51 14.73
N VAL A 291 -11.31 -6.17 15.88
CA VAL A 291 -10.29 -6.13 16.94
C VAL A 291 -8.98 -6.77 16.47
N GLY A 292 -9.06 -7.88 15.72
CA GLY A 292 -7.92 -8.52 15.06
C GLY A 292 -7.20 -7.57 14.10
N LEU A 293 -7.93 -6.81 13.29
CA LEU A 293 -7.38 -5.80 12.37
C LEU A 293 -6.69 -4.66 13.12
N ALA A 294 -7.27 -4.17 14.21
CA ALA A 294 -6.66 -3.15 15.07
C ALA A 294 -5.36 -3.64 15.75
N CYS A 295 -5.30 -4.93 16.11
CA CYS A 295 -4.12 -5.57 16.69
C CYS A 295 -3.07 -6.03 15.65
N ALA A 296 -3.42 -6.12 14.37
CA ALA A 296 -2.58 -6.71 13.32
C ALA A 296 -1.15 -6.14 13.24
N PRO A 297 -0.89 -4.81 13.36
CA PRO A 297 0.47 -4.28 13.38
C PRO A 297 1.30 -4.79 14.56
N ARG A 298 0.71 -4.85 15.76
CA ARG A 298 1.38 -5.33 16.99
C ARG A 298 1.71 -6.83 16.88
N VAL A 299 0.75 -7.62 16.38
CA VAL A 299 0.92 -9.06 16.16
C VAL A 299 2.00 -9.32 15.09
N ALA A 300 2.02 -8.55 13.99
CA ALA A 300 3.04 -8.67 12.95
C ALA A 300 4.46 -8.38 13.47
N ILE A 301 4.63 -7.31 14.25
CA ILE A 301 5.90 -6.93 14.91
C ILE A 301 6.37 -8.05 15.85
N MET A 302 5.47 -8.57 16.69
CA MET A 302 5.76 -9.66 17.65
C MET A 302 6.16 -10.97 16.94
N LEU A 303 5.40 -11.41 15.92
CA LEU A 303 5.66 -12.63 15.15
C LEU A 303 6.89 -12.53 14.23
N ALA A 304 7.32 -11.32 13.91
CA ALA A 304 8.59 -11.06 13.21
C ALA A 304 9.81 -10.95 14.15
N LYS A 305 9.58 -10.84 15.48
CA LYS A 305 10.60 -10.53 16.49
C LYS A 305 11.41 -9.27 16.14
N LEU A 306 10.74 -8.23 15.65
CA LEU A 306 11.37 -6.95 15.36
C LEU A 306 11.96 -6.38 16.67
N PRO A 307 13.23 -5.95 16.71
CA PRO A 307 13.77 -5.29 17.90
C PRO A 307 13.01 -3.99 18.14
N LEU A 308 12.53 -3.80 19.36
CA LEU A 308 12.04 -2.51 19.84
C LEU A 308 13.22 -1.82 20.55
N PRO A 309 13.48 -0.52 20.31
CA PRO A 309 14.49 0.19 21.08
C PRO A 309 14.07 0.23 22.56
N PRO A 310 14.99 0.00 23.52
CA PRO A 310 14.67 0.18 24.92
C PRO A 310 14.37 1.66 25.17
N VAL A 311 13.30 1.94 25.91
CA VAL A 311 13.00 3.31 26.36
C VAL A 311 13.89 3.58 27.59
N PRO A 312 14.74 4.61 27.60
CA PRO A 312 15.55 4.96 28.77
C PRO A 312 14.66 5.25 29.99
N ALA A 313 15.15 4.91 31.18
CA ALA A 313 14.47 5.29 32.41
C ALA A 313 14.66 6.80 32.67
N PRO A 314 13.73 7.47 33.38
CA PRO A 314 13.93 8.86 33.77
C PRO A 314 15.23 9.02 34.59
N GLY A 315 16.23 9.69 34.02
CA GLY A 315 17.55 9.90 34.62
C GLY A 315 18.70 9.05 34.04
N THR A 316 18.44 8.04 33.20
CA THR A 316 19.53 7.37 32.44
C THR A 316 19.88 8.18 31.19
N PRO A 317 21.18 8.35 30.85
CA PRO A 317 21.61 8.97 29.59
C PRO A 317 20.96 8.34 28.35
N VAL A 318 20.72 9.17 27.32
CA VAL A 318 20.17 8.72 26.03
C VAL A 318 21.26 8.13 25.13
N ASP A 319 22.47 8.69 25.17
CA ASP A 319 23.69 8.07 24.67
C ASP A 319 24.35 7.22 25.77
N PRO A 320 24.58 5.92 25.56
CA PRO A 320 25.47 5.14 26.42
C PRO A 320 26.91 5.53 26.10
N ALA A 321 27.52 6.36 26.96
CA ALA A 321 28.89 6.85 26.80
C ALA A 321 29.98 5.80 27.14
N GLU A 322 29.58 4.57 27.48
CA GLU A 322 30.46 3.49 27.93
C GLU A 322 30.08 2.19 27.23
N ASP A 323 31.04 1.57 26.53
CA ASP A 323 30.94 0.18 26.05
C ASP A 323 31.05 -0.77 27.26
N ASP A 324 29.93 -1.01 27.94
CA ASP A 324 29.82 -2.02 29.00
C ASP A 324 30.14 -3.42 28.42
N PRO A 325 31.21 -4.10 28.88
CA PRO A 325 31.66 -5.35 28.27
C PRO A 325 30.74 -6.55 28.56
N ASP A 326 29.83 -6.46 29.54
CA ASP A 326 28.77 -7.45 29.77
C ASP A 326 27.50 -7.12 28.97
N ASP A 327 27.47 -5.97 28.26
CA ASP A 327 26.29 -5.55 27.51
C ASP A 327 26.09 -6.34 26.21
N SER A 328 25.40 -7.46 26.35
CA SER A 328 24.90 -8.27 25.24
C SER A 328 23.94 -7.55 24.27
N ARG A 329 23.58 -6.27 24.48
CA ARG A 329 22.86 -5.39 23.52
C ARG A 329 23.68 -5.01 22.27
N ARG A 330 24.43 -5.95 21.67
CA ARG A 330 24.95 -5.80 20.30
C ARG A 330 23.81 -5.42 19.37
N LEU A 331 23.82 -4.18 18.87
CA LEU A 331 22.80 -3.66 17.99
C LEU A 331 22.63 -4.61 16.78
N PRO A 332 21.42 -5.16 16.54
CA PRO A 332 21.22 -6.17 15.51
C PRO A 332 21.56 -5.58 14.14
N SER A 333 22.33 -6.32 13.33
CA SER A 333 22.84 -5.82 12.04
C SER A 333 21.70 -5.30 11.16
N PHE A 334 21.96 -4.24 10.40
CA PHE A 334 20.96 -3.57 9.57
C PHE A 334 20.22 -4.56 8.65
N GLU A 335 20.94 -5.50 8.04
CA GLU A 335 20.37 -6.60 7.25
C GLU A 335 19.39 -7.47 8.06
N SER A 336 19.75 -7.85 9.28
CA SER A 336 18.87 -8.66 10.15
C SER A 336 17.62 -7.89 10.59
N VAL A 337 17.71 -6.56 10.75
CA VAL A 337 16.56 -5.69 11.03
C VAL A 337 15.68 -5.55 9.79
N ALA A 338 16.27 -5.33 8.62
CA ALA A 338 15.57 -5.23 7.34
C ALA A 338 14.80 -6.53 7.02
N ALA A 339 15.44 -7.70 7.18
CA ALA A 339 14.81 -9.00 6.98
C ALA A 339 13.63 -9.24 7.94
N ARG A 340 13.72 -8.78 9.20
CA ARG A 340 12.61 -8.83 10.16
C ARG A 340 11.50 -7.82 9.83
N ALA A 341 11.84 -6.62 9.36
CA ALA A 341 10.86 -5.61 8.94
C ALA A 341 10.06 -6.06 7.70
N ASP A 342 10.72 -6.68 6.74
CA ASP A 342 10.11 -7.28 5.55
C ASP A 342 9.24 -8.51 5.90
N ARG A 343 9.70 -9.35 6.85
CA ARG A 343 8.87 -10.40 7.47
C ARG A 343 7.62 -9.83 8.15
N ALA A 344 7.75 -8.76 8.93
CA ALA A 344 6.62 -8.09 9.58
C ALA A 344 5.64 -7.54 8.54
N ARG A 345 6.14 -6.90 7.46
CA ARG A 345 5.32 -6.37 6.36
C ARG A 345 4.51 -7.47 5.67
N ARG A 346 5.11 -8.64 5.38
CA ARG A 346 4.39 -9.80 4.84
C ARG A 346 3.31 -10.32 5.80
N LEU A 347 3.64 -10.53 7.07
CA LEU A 347 2.69 -11.00 8.08
C LEU A 347 1.51 -10.02 8.23
N LEU A 348 1.78 -8.71 8.21
CA LEU A 348 0.78 -7.66 8.25
C LEU A 348 -0.16 -7.69 7.04
N THR A 349 0.36 -7.88 5.82
CA THR A 349 -0.47 -8.08 4.61
C THR A 349 -1.40 -9.29 4.77
N GLY A 350 -0.89 -10.39 5.32
CA GLY A 350 -1.68 -11.60 5.62
C GLY A 350 -2.80 -11.35 6.63
N LEU A 351 -2.45 -10.76 7.77
CA LEU A 351 -3.38 -10.42 8.85
C LEU A 351 -4.48 -9.46 8.38
N VAL A 352 -4.13 -8.38 7.68
CA VAL A 352 -5.08 -7.39 7.15
C VAL A 352 -6.03 -8.02 6.13
N SER A 353 -5.50 -8.83 5.21
CA SER A 353 -6.33 -9.51 4.20
C SER A 353 -7.28 -10.52 4.84
N ALA A 354 -6.79 -11.34 5.78
CA ALA A 354 -7.59 -12.33 6.49
C ALA A 354 -8.69 -11.70 7.35
N THR A 355 -8.35 -10.70 8.16
CA THR A 355 -9.34 -9.98 8.99
C THR A 355 -10.38 -9.28 8.11
N THR A 356 -10.00 -8.69 6.98
CA THR A 356 -10.96 -8.08 6.04
C THR A 356 -11.94 -9.11 5.46
N LEU A 357 -11.46 -10.30 5.07
CA LEU A 357 -12.33 -11.39 4.61
C LEU A 357 -13.28 -11.87 5.71
N LEU A 358 -12.77 -12.08 6.94
CA LEU A 358 -13.56 -12.51 8.10
C LEU A 358 -14.62 -11.48 8.50
N ILE A 359 -14.31 -10.17 8.43
CA ILE A 359 -15.28 -9.09 8.63
C ILE A 359 -16.37 -9.17 7.56
N GLY A 360 -16.00 -9.35 6.29
CA GLY A 360 -16.96 -9.46 5.18
C GLY A 360 -17.91 -10.65 5.35
N PHE A 361 -17.39 -11.85 5.60
CA PHE A 361 -18.23 -13.02 5.90
C PHE A 361 -19.10 -12.80 7.13
N GLY A 362 -18.55 -12.25 8.22
CA GLY A 362 -19.27 -11.99 9.45
C GLY A 362 -20.44 -11.03 9.28
N VAL A 363 -20.24 -9.87 8.64
CA VAL A 363 -21.32 -8.89 8.47
C VAL A 363 -22.34 -9.28 7.41
N LEU A 364 -21.95 -10.02 6.37
CA LEU A 364 -22.90 -10.57 5.40
C LEU A 364 -23.77 -11.67 6.03
N ALA A 365 -23.21 -12.50 6.92
CA ALA A 365 -23.97 -13.43 7.76
C ALA A 365 -24.88 -12.70 8.77
N ALA A 366 -24.42 -11.61 9.37
CA ALA A 366 -25.21 -10.75 10.25
C ALA A 366 -26.40 -10.07 9.53
N ALA A 367 -26.19 -9.64 8.29
CA ALA A 367 -27.19 -8.96 7.46
C ALA A 367 -28.16 -9.90 6.72
N TYR A 368 -27.87 -11.22 6.67
CA TYR A 368 -28.57 -12.16 5.80
C TYR A 368 -30.10 -12.10 5.98
N PRO A 369 -30.88 -11.67 4.96
CA PRO A 369 -32.34 -11.59 5.05
C PRO A 369 -32.96 -12.98 5.21
N GLN A 370 -34.02 -13.09 6.02
CA GLN A 370 -34.75 -14.34 6.17
C GLN A 370 -36.00 -14.27 5.30
N SER A 371 -36.32 -15.37 4.62
CA SER A 371 -37.39 -15.40 3.61
C SER A 371 -38.70 -14.85 4.16
N GLY A 372 -39.23 -13.80 3.52
CA GLY A 372 -40.47 -13.13 3.92
C GLY A 372 -40.33 -12.03 5.01
N THR A 373 -39.17 -11.87 5.68
CA THR A 373 -39.03 -10.89 6.78
C THR A 373 -38.59 -9.48 6.34
N GLY A 374 -38.30 -9.28 5.05
CA GLY A 374 -37.75 -8.02 4.54
C GLY A 374 -36.29 -7.76 4.99
N ILE A 375 -35.88 -6.48 4.95
CA ILE A 375 -34.51 -6.05 5.27
C ILE A 375 -34.26 -6.12 6.78
N TYR A 376 -33.22 -6.87 7.18
CA TYR A 376 -32.80 -6.95 8.59
C TYR A 376 -31.86 -5.79 8.97
N TRP A 377 -32.47 -4.62 9.21
CA TRP A 377 -31.78 -3.35 9.49
C TRP A 377 -30.59 -3.40 10.47
N PRO A 378 -30.62 -4.14 11.61
CA PRO A 378 -29.47 -4.17 12.53
C PRO A 378 -28.20 -4.74 11.86
N GLY A 379 -28.36 -5.83 11.10
CA GLY A 379 -27.26 -6.45 10.36
C GLY A 379 -26.83 -5.63 9.15
N THR A 380 -27.79 -5.06 8.41
CA THR A 380 -27.51 -4.12 7.32
C THR A 380 -26.69 -2.91 7.80
N ALA A 381 -27.06 -2.33 8.94
CA ALA A 381 -26.33 -1.21 9.54
C ALA A 381 -24.92 -1.62 10.00
N LEU A 382 -24.76 -2.78 10.63
CA LEU A 382 -23.45 -3.32 11.01
C LEU A 382 -22.54 -3.54 9.78
N ALA A 383 -23.10 -4.03 8.67
CA ALA A 383 -22.37 -4.23 7.43
C ALA A 383 -21.92 -2.90 6.78
N VAL A 384 -22.79 -1.88 6.74
CA VAL A 384 -22.43 -0.54 6.26
C VAL A 384 -21.37 0.11 7.15
N ALA A 385 -21.51 0.01 8.48
CA ALA A 385 -20.52 0.53 9.42
C ALA A 385 -19.15 -0.15 9.24
N ALA A 386 -19.10 -1.49 9.18
CA ALA A 386 -17.86 -2.23 8.99
C ALA A 386 -17.21 -1.95 7.63
N ALA A 387 -17.99 -1.85 6.55
CA ALA A 387 -17.50 -1.44 5.23
C ALA A 387 -16.88 -0.04 5.27
N THR A 388 -17.54 0.91 5.94
CA THR A 388 -17.06 2.29 6.14
C THR A 388 -15.72 2.29 6.89
N VAL A 389 -15.62 1.57 8.02
CA VAL A 389 -14.38 1.44 8.80
C VAL A 389 -13.25 0.82 7.96
N LEU A 390 -13.52 -0.21 7.16
CA LEU A 390 -12.51 -0.81 6.27
C LEU A 390 -12.00 0.19 5.23
N MET A 391 -12.89 0.93 4.56
CA MET A 391 -12.50 1.92 3.55
C MET A 391 -11.71 3.10 4.15
N PHE A 392 -12.08 3.57 5.34
CA PHE A 392 -11.29 4.60 6.04
C PHE A 392 -9.94 4.06 6.54
N ARG A 393 -9.89 2.84 7.08
CA ARG A 393 -8.63 2.19 7.52
C ARG A 393 -7.67 1.94 6.36
N GLY A 394 -8.16 1.77 5.14
CA GLY A 394 -7.32 1.78 3.93
C GLY A 394 -6.40 3.01 3.83
N ARG A 395 -6.85 4.18 4.30
CA ARG A 395 -6.06 5.43 4.33
C ARG A 395 -4.96 5.46 5.41
N THR A 396 -4.99 4.55 6.38
CA THR A 396 -3.97 4.44 7.44
C THR A 396 -2.70 3.72 6.95
N TYR A 397 -2.80 2.91 5.89
CA TYR A 397 -1.69 2.13 5.36
C TYR A 397 -1.11 2.81 4.11
N THR A 398 0.18 3.15 4.15
CA THR A 398 0.90 3.80 3.02
C THR A 398 1.16 2.86 1.85
N ALA A 399 1.18 1.54 2.07
CA ALA A 399 1.46 0.55 1.04
C ALA A 399 0.17 -0.08 0.50
N ALA A 400 0.07 -0.12 -0.84
CA ALA A 400 -1.11 -0.62 -1.55
C ALA A 400 -1.47 -2.08 -1.21
N GLN A 401 -0.49 -2.89 -0.80
CA GLN A 401 -0.71 -4.29 -0.40
C GLN A 401 -1.65 -4.45 0.81
N GLN A 402 -1.75 -3.45 1.69
CA GLN A 402 -2.67 -3.44 2.82
C GLN A 402 -3.88 -2.54 2.54
N ALA A 403 -3.69 -1.41 1.85
CA ALA A 403 -4.78 -0.49 1.52
C ALA A 403 -5.80 -1.07 0.53
N VAL A 404 -5.36 -1.80 -0.51
CA VAL A 404 -6.26 -2.36 -1.54
C VAL A 404 -7.19 -3.45 -0.98
N PRO A 405 -6.73 -4.44 -0.17
CA PRO A 405 -7.64 -5.36 0.50
C PRO A 405 -8.69 -4.65 1.37
N LEU A 406 -8.31 -3.59 2.09
CA LEU A 406 -9.22 -2.83 2.96
C LEU A 406 -10.30 -2.08 2.17
N VAL A 407 -9.90 -1.25 1.20
CA VAL A 407 -10.85 -0.46 0.39
C VAL A 407 -11.70 -1.38 -0.50
N GLY A 408 -11.07 -2.37 -1.16
CA GLY A 408 -11.76 -3.35 -1.99
C GLY A 408 -12.71 -4.25 -1.19
N GLY A 409 -12.32 -4.67 0.02
CA GLY A 409 -13.15 -5.45 0.92
C GLY A 409 -14.36 -4.69 1.44
N GLY A 410 -14.20 -3.42 1.84
CA GLY A 410 -15.33 -2.56 2.21
C GLY A 410 -16.29 -2.33 1.04
N GLY A 411 -15.77 -2.05 -0.16
CA GLY A 411 -16.58 -1.96 -1.38
C GLY A 411 -17.30 -3.27 -1.71
N ALA A 412 -16.62 -4.42 -1.59
CA ALA A 412 -17.21 -5.73 -1.83
C ALA A 412 -18.33 -6.06 -0.84
N ILE A 413 -18.22 -5.67 0.43
CA ILE A 413 -19.32 -5.81 1.41
C ILE A 413 -20.55 -5.04 0.94
N LEU A 414 -20.43 -3.78 0.51
CA LEU A 414 -21.56 -2.98 0.04
C LEU A 414 -22.20 -3.59 -1.23
N VAL A 415 -21.39 -4.04 -2.18
CA VAL A 415 -21.88 -4.68 -3.43
C VAL A 415 -22.59 -6.01 -3.12
N LEU A 416 -22.00 -6.88 -2.30
CA LEU A 416 -22.57 -8.18 -1.93
C LEU A 416 -23.83 -8.02 -1.06
N LEU A 417 -23.87 -7.01 -0.18
CA LEU A 417 -25.05 -6.65 0.60
C LEU A 417 -26.21 -6.20 -0.31
N CYS A 418 -25.93 -5.38 -1.32
CA CYS A 418 -26.92 -4.98 -2.32
C CYS A 418 -27.40 -6.18 -3.13
N ALA A 419 -26.50 -7.02 -3.64
CA ALA A 419 -26.86 -8.21 -4.43
C ALA A 419 -27.70 -9.22 -3.61
N MET A 420 -27.29 -9.51 -2.37
CA MET A 420 -28.03 -10.35 -1.43
C MET A 420 -29.42 -9.79 -1.14
N THR A 421 -29.55 -8.48 -0.92
CA THR A 421 -30.83 -7.83 -0.65
C THR A 421 -31.74 -7.83 -1.90
N ALA A 422 -31.19 -7.61 -3.10
CA ALA A 422 -31.96 -7.67 -4.34
C ALA A 422 -32.55 -9.05 -4.61
N VAL A 423 -31.80 -10.13 -4.33
CA VAL A 423 -32.27 -11.51 -4.49
C VAL A 423 -33.27 -11.91 -3.40
N ALA A 424 -32.98 -11.60 -2.13
CA ALA A 424 -33.79 -12.07 -1.00
C ALA A 424 -34.99 -11.16 -0.65
N VAL A 425 -35.01 -9.90 -1.11
CA VAL A 425 -36.09 -8.94 -0.85
C VAL A 425 -36.49 -8.21 -2.15
N PRO A 426 -37.21 -8.87 -3.08
CA PRO A 426 -37.58 -8.27 -4.38
C PRO A 426 -38.41 -6.97 -4.26
N SER A 427 -39.19 -6.81 -3.19
CA SER A 427 -39.93 -5.57 -2.90
C SER A 427 -39.04 -4.36 -2.64
N ALA A 428 -37.76 -4.56 -2.33
CA ALA A 428 -36.79 -3.49 -2.15
C ALA A 428 -36.09 -3.05 -3.45
N ALA A 429 -36.39 -3.67 -4.60
CA ALA A 429 -35.62 -3.54 -5.84
C ALA A 429 -35.31 -2.09 -6.26
N PHE A 430 -36.29 -1.17 -6.25
CA PHE A 430 -36.07 0.24 -6.59
C PHE A 430 -35.13 0.96 -5.60
N GLY A 431 -35.24 0.64 -4.30
CA GLY A 431 -34.36 1.19 -3.27
C GLY A 431 -32.93 0.66 -3.39
N VAL A 432 -32.78 -0.65 -3.60
CA VAL A 432 -31.47 -1.28 -3.82
C VAL A 432 -30.83 -0.78 -5.12
N PHE A 433 -31.61 -0.58 -6.19
CA PHE A 433 -31.14 0.02 -7.43
C PHE A 433 -30.62 1.45 -7.22
N ALA A 434 -31.37 2.30 -6.50
CA ALA A 434 -30.94 3.67 -6.19
C ALA A 434 -29.66 3.70 -5.34
N VAL A 435 -29.57 2.84 -4.32
CA VAL A 435 -28.35 2.69 -3.49
C VAL A 435 -27.17 2.20 -4.33
N ALA A 436 -27.35 1.17 -5.16
CA ALA A 436 -26.29 0.64 -6.02
C ALA A 436 -25.82 1.67 -7.07
N ALA A 437 -26.75 2.37 -7.73
CA ALA A 437 -26.43 3.41 -8.71
C ALA A 437 -25.68 4.59 -8.07
N SER A 438 -26.13 5.06 -6.90
CA SER A 438 -25.42 6.11 -6.14
C SER A 438 -24.03 5.64 -5.66
N THR A 439 -23.88 4.36 -5.30
CA THR A 439 -22.60 3.75 -4.93
C THR A 439 -21.64 3.70 -6.12
N VAL A 440 -22.13 3.37 -7.33
CA VAL A 440 -21.32 3.41 -8.57
C VAL A 440 -20.85 4.85 -8.86
N VAL A 441 -21.75 5.83 -8.80
CA VAL A 441 -21.37 7.25 -9.01
C VAL A 441 -20.36 7.72 -7.96
N ALA A 442 -20.59 7.41 -6.68
CA ALA A 442 -19.67 7.75 -5.60
C ALA A 442 -18.30 7.08 -5.76
N ALA A 443 -18.25 5.80 -6.14
CA ALA A 443 -17.01 5.07 -6.38
C ALA A 443 -16.22 5.62 -7.59
N LEU A 444 -16.91 6.00 -8.68
CA LEU A 444 -16.27 6.62 -9.85
C LEU A 444 -15.72 8.02 -9.52
N VAL A 445 -16.51 8.86 -8.85
CA VAL A 445 -16.07 10.21 -8.44
C VAL A 445 -14.89 10.11 -7.45
N LEU A 446 -15.04 9.35 -6.36
CA LEU A 446 -13.98 9.21 -5.35
C LEU A 446 -12.75 8.47 -5.89
N GLY A 447 -12.91 7.55 -6.85
CA GLY A 447 -11.77 6.85 -7.48
C GLY A 447 -10.99 7.73 -8.46
N ILE A 448 -11.66 8.60 -9.22
CA ILE A 448 -11.05 9.34 -10.34
C ILE A 448 -10.70 10.79 -9.95
N THR A 449 -11.55 11.48 -9.19
CA THR A 449 -11.33 12.90 -8.85
C THR A 449 -10.57 13.07 -7.55
N ALA A 450 -10.85 12.28 -6.51
CA ALA A 450 -10.23 12.46 -5.19
C ALA A 450 -8.69 12.43 -5.20
N PRO A 451 -7.99 11.57 -5.99
CA PRO A 451 -6.53 11.59 -6.08
C PRO A 451 -5.96 12.86 -6.72
N ARG A 452 -6.79 13.62 -7.44
CA ARG A 452 -6.42 14.86 -8.17
C ARG A 452 -6.82 16.14 -7.41
N THR A 453 -7.55 16.03 -6.29
CA THR A 453 -8.09 17.19 -5.56
C THR A 453 -7.42 17.40 -4.20
N ALA A 454 -6.95 18.61 -3.94
CA ALA A 454 -6.45 19.02 -2.63
C ALA A 454 -7.60 19.23 -1.64
N PHE A 455 -7.89 18.23 -0.80
CA PHE A 455 -8.90 18.34 0.25
C PHE A 455 -8.51 19.34 1.34
N SER A 456 -9.44 20.23 1.70
CA SER A 456 -9.26 21.25 2.74
C SER A 456 -9.15 20.62 4.14
N PRO A 457 -8.57 21.32 5.13
CA PRO A 457 -8.48 20.81 6.51
C PRO A 457 -9.84 20.45 7.11
N VAL A 458 -10.88 21.22 6.81
CA VAL A 458 -12.26 20.97 7.27
C VAL A 458 -12.84 19.69 6.66
N GLN A 459 -12.63 19.45 5.37
CA GLN A 459 -13.06 18.21 4.71
C GLN A 459 -12.32 16.98 5.25
N ARG A 460 -11.01 17.09 5.52
CA ARG A 460 -10.23 16.03 6.16
C ARG A 460 -10.74 15.73 7.58
N ARG A 461 -11.01 16.78 8.38
CA ARG A 461 -11.52 16.63 9.74
C ARG A 461 -12.94 16.06 9.78
N ALA A 462 -13.81 16.44 8.85
CA ALA A 462 -15.13 15.83 8.71
C ALA A 462 -15.03 14.33 8.39
N ALA A 463 -14.11 13.93 7.50
CA ALA A 463 -13.85 12.53 7.19
C ALA A 463 -13.30 11.73 8.40
N GLU A 464 -12.44 12.33 9.22
CA GLU A 464 -11.97 11.72 10.48
C GLU A 464 -13.12 11.51 11.49
N LEU A 465 -14.04 12.48 11.62
CA LEU A 465 -15.20 12.36 12.49
C LEU A 465 -16.16 11.25 12.02
N VAL A 466 -16.29 11.04 10.70
CA VAL A 466 -17.07 9.91 10.15
C VAL A 466 -16.39 8.56 10.42
N ASP A 467 -15.06 8.45 10.32
CA ASP A 467 -14.33 7.22 10.72
C ASP A 467 -14.55 6.91 12.21
N TYR A 468 -14.38 7.91 13.10
CA TYR A 468 -14.63 7.72 14.53
C TYR A 468 -16.08 7.36 14.86
N ALA A 469 -17.06 7.98 14.19
CA ALA A 469 -18.48 7.63 14.37
C ALA A 469 -18.78 6.20 13.87
N ALA A 470 -18.23 5.80 12.72
CA ALA A 470 -18.37 4.44 12.20
C ALA A 470 -17.76 3.41 13.17
N ILE A 471 -16.53 3.64 13.64
CA ILE A 471 -15.86 2.77 14.65
C ILE A 471 -16.70 2.67 15.93
N ALA A 472 -17.17 3.80 16.47
CA ALA A 472 -17.97 3.83 17.69
C ALA A 472 -19.31 3.09 17.53
N SER A 473 -19.91 3.12 16.34
CA SER A 473 -21.18 2.43 16.06
C SER A 473 -21.08 0.90 16.03
N VAL A 474 -19.90 0.32 15.75
CA VAL A 474 -19.72 -1.14 15.60
C VAL A 474 -20.21 -1.91 16.82
N VAL A 475 -19.85 -1.47 18.03
CA VAL A 475 -20.17 -2.21 19.27
C VAL A 475 -21.68 -2.17 19.57
N PRO A 476 -22.36 -1.00 19.60
CA PRO A 476 -23.82 -0.94 19.69
C PRO A 476 -24.53 -1.76 18.60
N LEU A 477 -24.07 -1.71 17.35
CA LEU A 477 -24.70 -2.44 16.24
C LEU A 477 -24.52 -3.96 16.41
N ALA A 478 -23.36 -4.45 16.87
CA ALA A 478 -23.15 -5.86 17.19
C ALA A 478 -24.04 -6.31 18.37
N CYS A 479 -24.19 -5.49 19.42
CA CYS A 479 -25.11 -5.74 20.54
C CYS A 479 -26.60 -5.68 20.14
N TRP A 480 -26.94 -4.98 19.05
CA TRP A 480 -28.29 -4.98 18.50
C TRP A 480 -28.56 -6.25 17.68
N VAL A 481 -27.60 -6.67 16.83
CA VAL A 481 -27.71 -7.92 16.06
C VAL A 481 -27.77 -9.15 16.95
N SER A 482 -26.98 -9.20 18.03
CA SER A 482 -26.99 -10.31 18.98
C SER A 482 -28.24 -10.38 19.87
N GLY A 483 -29.16 -9.42 19.75
CA GLY A 483 -30.35 -9.34 20.58
C GLY A 483 -30.09 -8.92 22.04
N LEU A 484 -28.86 -8.55 22.41
CA LEU A 484 -28.50 -8.20 23.79
C LEU A 484 -29.37 -7.05 24.34
N PHE A 485 -29.63 -6.03 23.51
CA PHE A 485 -30.54 -4.93 23.88
C PHE A 485 -32.00 -5.34 24.02
N ALA A 486 -32.43 -6.50 23.50
CA ALA A 486 -33.76 -7.04 23.75
C ALA A 486 -33.77 -7.87 25.04
N ALA A 487 -32.76 -8.72 25.25
CA ALA A 487 -32.58 -9.51 26.47
C ALA A 487 -32.52 -8.63 27.73
N VAL A 488 -31.71 -7.56 27.72
CA VAL A 488 -31.58 -6.62 28.85
C VAL A 488 -32.85 -5.80 29.11
N ARG A 489 -33.80 -5.73 28.16
CA ARG A 489 -35.13 -5.11 28.35
C ARG A 489 -36.22 -6.11 28.75
N GLY A 490 -35.90 -7.40 28.84
CA GLY A 490 -36.79 -8.47 29.32
C GLY A 490 -36.38 -9.04 30.68
N LEU A 491 -35.43 -8.37 31.36
CA LEU A 491 -35.01 -8.60 32.75
C LEU A 491 -35.56 -7.49 33.64
#